data_AF-D2B217-F1
#
_entry.id   AF-D2B217-F1
#
_cell.length_a   1.000
_cell.length_b   1.000
_cell.length_c   1.000
_cell.angle_alpha   90.00
_cell.angle_beta   90.00
_cell.angle_gamma   90.00
#
_symmetry.space_group_name_H-M   'P 1'
#
loop_
_entity.id
_entity.type
_entity.pdbx_description
1 polymer ?
#
loop_
_entity_poly.entity_id
_entity_poly.type
_entity_poly.pdbx_seq_one_letter_code
_entity_poly.pdbx_strand_id
1 'polypeptide(L)'
;MSQASVLQILVVPVIAIAVAAVARRRGWSVPLLLVLAGLALSPLVPEYELDPELVLLVFLPPLLYSAAIESSYLRLKAVRRPVALLSVGLVLFTTLVVGWVTHLLLPTLPLAAAFALGAIVAPPDAVAAVAVARRLGLPRKVVTILVGESLFNDATALTAYRVAIAAAMGAGITWLDATARFLSAAVGGVVLGVVLAWVLARGLVFLRDSLVENTVMLLIPFVVYLAAESVHVSGVIAVVIVGLYIGHRLPTAAFGTRILSDAVWRVLGFFLESVVFVLIGLQLWPIMKALRGADPWHLAGMALAVFAATVLARVIWVVPGIYLPRILSRKVRRREPHAPSWQNVVIVSWAGMRGVVSLAAAFALPQDFPGRDTLLFLTFVVVIGTLLIQGMSFPAIIRRLKISNEQEIFADNLAEAAAQQAAAAAGLARLEELVAEGATDVHEDVVDQLRSRSERRALSAWERLGGGTGPEGEETPSSVYRRLRREMLAAEREVLVRLRDEGRIDDEVLRRVMQELDFEEATLERV
;
A
#
# COMPACT_ATOMS: atom_id res chain seq x y z
N MET A 1 -8.10 28.54 16.87
CA MET A 1 -7.37 27.44 17.53
C MET A 1 -6.54 28.03 18.66
N SER A 2 -6.61 27.51 19.88
CA SER A 2 -5.77 28.00 20.99
C SER A 2 -4.33 27.48 20.83
N GLN A 3 -3.33 28.11 21.45
CA GLN A 3 -1.94 27.60 21.45
C GLN A 3 -1.85 26.18 22.03
N ALA A 4 -2.71 25.83 22.99
CA ALA A 4 -2.82 24.48 23.54
C ALA A 4 -3.28 23.46 22.48
N SER A 5 -4.23 23.84 21.61
CA SER A 5 -4.68 22.98 20.51
C SER A 5 -3.57 22.73 19.48
N VAL A 6 -2.74 23.73 19.19
CA VAL A 6 -1.60 23.60 18.25
C VAL A 6 -0.52 22.68 18.82
N LEU A 7 -0.21 22.82 20.11
CA LEU A 7 0.79 21.97 20.77
C LEU A 7 0.32 20.51 20.81
N GLN A 8 -0.97 20.26 21.05
CA GLN A 8 -1.56 18.92 21.04
C GLN A 8 -1.52 18.26 19.66
N ILE A 9 -1.79 19.02 18.59
CA ILE A 9 -1.69 18.55 17.19
C ILE A 9 -0.26 18.14 16.85
N LEU A 10 0.76 18.77 17.44
CA LEU A 10 2.16 18.45 17.22
C LEU A 10 2.67 17.29 18.10
N VAL A 11 2.14 17.18 19.33
CA VAL A 11 2.53 16.14 20.29
C VAL A 11 2.11 14.74 19.82
N VAL A 12 0.92 14.59 19.24
CA VAL A 12 0.41 13.29 18.78
C VAL A 12 1.32 12.65 17.72
N PRO A 13 1.71 13.34 16.62
CA PRO A 13 2.65 12.81 15.64
C PRO A 13 4.04 12.52 16.23
N VAL A 14 4.55 13.35 17.14
CA VAL A 14 5.86 13.11 17.77
C VAL A 14 5.85 11.80 18.57
N ILE A 15 4.82 11.58 19.38
CA ILE A 15 4.63 10.33 20.13
C ILE A 15 4.47 9.15 19.16
N ALA A 16 3.68 9.31 18.11
CA ALA A 16 3.47 8.28 17.11
C ALA A 16 4.80 7.83 16.48
N ILE A 17 5.63 8.78 16.06
CA ILE A 17 6.94 8.50 15.46
C ILE A 17 7.87 7.84 16.49
N ALA A 18 7.90 8.32 17.73
CA ALA A 18 8.75 7.74 18.78
C ALA A 18 8.38 6.28 19.08
N VAL A 19 7.10 5.99 19.26
CA VAL A 19 6.59 4.63 19.50
C VAL A 19 6.85 3.73 18.29
N ALA A 20 6.60 4.22 17.07
CA ALA A 20 6.84 3.47 15.85
C ALA A 20 8.33 3.17 15.64
N ALA A 21 9.23 4.10 15.98
CA ALA A 21 10.68 3.89 15.92
C ALA A 21 11.12 2.76 16.87
N VAL A 22 10.61 2.74 18.10
CA VAL A 22 10.89 1.66 19.08
C VAL A 22 10.33 0.33 18.57
N ALA A 23 9.10 0.33 18.06
CA ALA A 23 8.45 -0.86 17.51
C ALA A 23 9.29 -1.49 16.39
N ARG A 24 9.73 -0.67 15.42
CA ARG A 24 10.55 -1.13 14.29
C ARG A 24 11.90 -1.66 14.74
N ARG A 25 12.57 -0.99 15.68
CA ARG A 25 13.85 -1.47 16.25
C ARG A 25 13.72 -2.85 16.91
N ARG A 26 12.59 -3.13 17.55
CA ARG A 26 12.31 -4.43 18.22
C ARG A 26 11.65 -5.47 17.29
N GLY A 27 11.30 -5.10 16.05
CA GLY A 27 10.55 -5.97 15.13
C GLY A 27 9.10 -6.24 15.57
N TRP A 28 8.53 -5.36 16.39
CA TRP A 28 7.15 -5.45 16.88
C TRP A 28 6.14 -4.82 15.90
N SER A 29 4.85 -5.13 16.07
CA SER A 29 3.78 -4.55 15.25
C SER A 29 3.59 -3.06 15.60
N VAL A 30 3.96 -2.18 14.66
CA VAL A 30 3.82 -0.72 14.80
C VAL A 30 2.36 -0.32 15.08
N PRO A 31 1.36 -0.73 14.27
CA PRO A 31 -0.04 -0.36 14.52
C PRO A 31 -0.53 -0.69 15.93
N LEU A 32 -0.18 -1.88 16.43
CA LEU A 32 -0.61 -2.34 17.74
C LEU A 32 -0.05 -1.46 18.87
N LEU A 33 1.25 -1.19 18.84
CA LEU A 33 1.87 -0.37 19.89
C LEU A 33 1.38 1.07 19.87
N LEU A 34 1.10 1.62 18.69
CA LEU A 34 0.54 2.96 18.56
C LEU A 34 -0.86 3.05 19.15
N VAL A 35 -1.71 2.05 18.91
CA VAL A 35 -3.04 1.98 19.50
C VAL A 35 -2.96 1.83 21.03
N LEU A 36 -2.07 0.97 21.55
CA LEU A 36 -1.87 0.82 22.99
C LEU A 36 -1.30 2.09 23.63
N ALA A 37 -0.37 2.77 22.96
CA ALA A 37 0.18 4.05 23.41
C ALA A 37 -0.91 5.13 23.44
N GLY A 38 -1.71 5.24 22.38
CA GLY A 38 -2.85 6.15 22.34
C GLY A 38 -3.84 5.87 23.48
N LEU A 39 -4.18 4.61 23.74
CA LEU A 39 -5.06 4.24 24.85
C LEU A 39 -4.48 4.64 26.20
N ALA A 40 -3.19 4.37 26.43
CA ALA A 40 -2.51 4.71 27.68
C ALA A 40 -2.42 6.23 27.91
N LEU A 41 -2.29 7.01 26.84
CA LEU A 41 -2.18 8.47 26.89
C LEU A 41 -3.53 9.18 26.89
N SER A 42 -4.59 8.52 26.41
CA SER A 42 -5.94 9.08 26.33
C SER A 42 -6.42 9.80 27.60
N PRO A 43 -6.28 9.26 28.83
CA PRO A 43 -6.74 9.97 30.03
C PRO A 43 -5.98 11.26 30.33
N LEU A 44 -4.80 11.45 29.75
CA LEU A 44 -3.92 12.62 29.95
C LEU A 44 -4.18 13.72 28.91
N VAL A 45 -4.88 13.41 27.83
CA VAL A 45 -5.16 14.33 26.72
C VAL A 45 -6.62 14.76 26.81
N PRO A 46 -6.94 16.07 26.74
CA PRO A 46 -8.32 16.55 26.67
C PRO A 46 -9.08 15.91 25.51
N GLU A 47 -10.39 15.72 25.68
CA GLU A 47 -11.26 15.19 24.63
C GLU A 47 -11.18 16.09 23.39
N TYR A 48 -10.87 15.47 22.25
CA TYR A 48 -10.70 16.15 20.98
C TYR A 48 -11.73 15.62 19.98
N GLU A 49 -12.52 16.54 19.43
CA GLU A 49 -13.45 16.24 18.34
C GLU A 49 -12.68 16.30 17.02
N LEU A 50 -12.40 15.12 16.45
CA LEU A 50 -11.91 15.02 15.07
C LEU A 50 -13.08 15.34 14.14
N ASP A 51 -12.88 16.34 13.27
CA ASP A 51 -13.82 16.57 12.17
C ASP A 51 -13.77 15.35 11.21
N PRO A 52 -14.89 14.61 11.09
CA PRO A 52 -15.12 13.56 10.10
C PRO A 52 -14.51 13.79 8.73
N GLU A 53 -14.78 14.95 8.16
CA GLU A 53 -14.51 15.27 6.77
C GLU A 53 -13.03 15.57 6.60
N LEU A 54 -12.42 16.24 7.59
CA LEU A 54 -10.98 16.48 7.59
C LEU A 54 -10.18 15.18 7.73
N VAL A 55 -10.64 14.23 8.54
CA VAL A 55 -9.96 12.92 8.66
C VAL A 55 -10.00 12.18 7.33
N LEU A 56 -11.18 12.08 6.70
CA LEU A 56 -11.30 11.44 5.39
C LEU A 56 -10.47 12.18 4.34
N LEU A 57 -10.48 13.52 4.31
CA LEU A 57 -9.76 14.30 3.32
C LEU A 57 -8.23 14.24 3.49
N VAL A 58 -7.73 14.28 4.73
CA VAL A 58 -6.29 14.37 5.01
C VAL A 58 -5.58 13.03 4.88
N PHE A 59 -6.20 11.93 5.35
CA PHE A 59 -5.53 10.64 5.41
C PHE A 59 -5.80 9.77 4.19
N LEU A 60 -7.04 9.73 3.71
CA LEU A 60 -7.45 8.70 2.74
C LEU A 60 -6.90 8.94 1.32
N PRO A 61 -7.06 10.12 0.69
CA PRO A 61 -6.53 10.37 -0.65
C PRO A 61 -5.04 10.08 -0.82
N PRO A 62 -4.12 10.58 0.04
CA PRO A 62 -2.70 10.31 -0.12
C PRO A 62 -2.33 8.83 0.09
N LEU A 63 -2.97 8.13 1.04
CA LEU A 63 -2.71 6.70 1.26
C LEU A 63 -3.11 5.85 0.04
N LEU A 64 -4.29 6.11 -0.51
CA LEU A 64 -4.78 5.42 -1.72
C LEU A 64 -3.93 5.73 -2.94
N TYR A 65 -3.54 6.99 -3.10
CA TYR A 65 -2.71 7.43 -4.22
C TYR A 65 -1.32 6.79 -4.15
N SER A 66 -0.70 6.75 -2.97
CA SER A 66 0.55 6.04 -2.72
C SER A 66 0.46 4.57 -3.12
N ALA A 67 -0.57 3.87 -2.63
CA ALA A 67 -0.79 2.46 -2.97
C ALA A 67 -1.03 2.26 -4.48
N ALA A 68 -1.74 3.18 -5.12
CA ALA A 68 -2.04 3.13 -6.55
C ALA A 68 -0.81 3.38 -7.44
N ILE A 69 0.07 4.33 -7.07
CA ILE A 69 1.32 4.59 -7.80
C ILE A 69 2.24 3.38 -7.80
N GLU A 70 2.40 2.72 -6.65
CA GLU A 70 3.27 1.55 -6.51
C GLU A 70 2.72 0.29 -7.23
N SER A 71 1.45 0.35 -7.65
CA SER A 71 0.75 -0.77 -8.24
C SER A 71 0.94 -0.87 -9.75
N SER A 72 1.18 -2.09 -10.23
CA SER A 72 1.31 -2.34 -11.67
C SER A 72 -0.05 -2.59 -12.30
N TYR A 73 -0.48 -1.66 -13.15
CA TYR A 73 -1.69 -1.80 -13.97
C TYR A 73 -1.71 -3.12 -14.77
N LEU A 74 -0.58 -3.51 -15.39
CA LEU A 74 -0.50 -4.73 -16.19
C LEU A 74 -0.71 -5.99 -15.33
N ARG A 75 -0.12 -6.04 -14.14
CA ARG A 75 -0.32 -7.17 -13.20
C ARG A 75 -1.76 -7.23 -12.70
N LEU A 76 -2.34 -6.07 -12.33
CA LEU A 76 -3.74 -5.99 -11.92
C LEU A 76 -4.70 -6.42 -13.03
N LYS A 77 -4.43 -6.03 -14.29
CA LYS A 77 -5.21 -6.45 -15.45
C LYS A 77 -5.21 -7.97 -15.63
N ALA A 78 -4.08 -8.63 -15.36
CA ALA A 78 -3.97 -10.09 -15.42
C ALA A 78 -4.82 -10.82 -14.36
N VAL A 79 -5.06 -10.18 -13.20
CA VAL A 79 -5.89 -10.73 -12.10
C VAL A 79 -7.21 -9.96 -11.89
N ARG A 80 -7.71 -9.28 -12.92
CA ARG A 80 -8.89 -8.40 -12.83
C ARG A 80 -10.14 -9.04 -12.24
N ARG A 81 -10.37 -10.35 -12.51
CA ARG A 81 -11.56 -11.07 -12.03
C ARG A 81 -11.49 -11.31 -10.51
N PRO A 82 -10.43 -11.96 -9.97
CA PRO A 82 -10.24 -12.04 -8.52
C PRO A 82 -10.31 -10.68 -7.84
N VAL A 83 -9.62 -9.67 -8.39
CA VAL A 83 -9.63 -8.31 -7.82
C VAL A 83 -11.04 -7.72 -7.80
N ALA A 84 -11.82 -7.81 -8.88
CA ALA A 84 -13.19 -7.31 -8.89
C ALA A 84 -14.11 -8.07 -7.90
N LEU A 85 -13.96 -9.39 -7.80
CA LEU A 85 -14.74 -10.21 -6.87
C LEU A 85 -14.44 -9.88 -5.40
N LEU A 86 -13.21 -9.52 -5.06
CA LEU A 86 -12.82 -9.15 -3.69
C LEU A 86 -13.05 -7.66 -3.40
N SER A 87 -12.80 -6.78 -4.35
CA SER A 87 -12.92 -5.34 -4.11
C SER A 87 -14.36 -4.86 -4.09
N VAL A 88 -15.22 -5.43 -4.94
CA VAL A 88 -16.64 -5.04 -5.03
C VAL A 88 -17.51 -6.11 -4.40
N GLY A 89 -17.38 -7.35 -4.87
CA GLY A 89 -18.26 -8.45 -4.47
C GLY A 89 -18.19 -8.76 -2.97
N LEU A 90 -16.98 -9.02 -2.46
CA LEU A 90 -16.77 -9.32 -1.05
C LEU A 90 -17.18 -8.13 -0.17
N VAL A 91 -16.84 -6.90 -0.54
CA VAL A 91 -17.19 -5.72 0.26
C VAL A 91 -18.70 -5.56 0.41
N LEU A 92 -19.45 -5.67 -0.68
CA LEU A 92 -20.92 -5.64 -0.63
C LEU A 92 -21.49 -6.83 0.15
N PHE A 93 -20.92 -8.02 -0.04
CA PHE A 93 -21.33 -9.21 0.71
C PHE A 93 -21.10 -9.06 2.21
N THR A 94 -19.91 -8.61 2.63
CA THR A 94 -19.59 -8.35 4.04
C THR A 94 -20.45 -7.22 4.60
N THR A 95 -20.73 -6.18 3.82
CA THR A 95 -21.66 -5.11 4.20
C THR A 95 -23.03 -5.67 4.55
N LEU A 96 -23.59 -6.53 3.68
CA LEU A 96 -24.89 -7.14 3.90
C LEU A 96 -24.89 -8.13 5.06
N VAL A 97 -23.90 -9.02 5.16
CA VAL A 97 -23.80 -10.02 6.22
C VAL A 97 -23.64 -9.35 7.58
N VAL A 98 -22.69 -8.43 7.71
CA VAL A 98 -22.42 -7.75 8.98
C VAL A 98 -23.58 -6.82 9.35
N GLY A 99 -24.15 -6.09 8.39
CA GLY A 99 -25.31 -5.26 8.67
C GLY A 99 -26.54 -6.06 9.07
N TRP A 100 -26.77 -7.22 8.46
CA TRP A 100 -27.86 -8.11 8.86
C TRP A 100 -27.65 -8.67 10.27
N VAL A 101 -26.44 -9.15 10.58
CA VAL A 101 -26.08 -9.61 11.94
C VAL A 101 -26.27 -8.49 12.96
N THR A 102 -25.86 -7.27 12.62
CA THR A 102 -26.01 -6.10 13.48
C THR A 102 -27.49 -5.75 13.71
N HIS A 103 -28.32 -5.82 12.67
CA HIS A 103 -29.76 -5.59 12.79
C HIS A 103 -30.42 -6.63 13.71
N LEU A 104 -30.00 -7.89 13.66
CA LEU A 104 -30.51 -8.94 14.56
C LEU A 104 -30.09 -8.70 16.02
N LEU A 105 -28.89 -8.16 16.25
CA LEU A 105 -28.39 -7.85 17.59
C LEU A 105 -28.97 -6.56 18.16
N LEU A 106 -29.23 -5.57 17.29
CA LEU A 106 -29.72 -4.23 17.64
C LEU A 106 -30.96 -3.89 16.80
N PRO A 107 -32.12 -4.53 17.08
CA PRO A 107 -33.33 -4.37 16.28
C PRO A 107 -33.92 -2.95 16.35
N THR A 108 -33.53 -2.16 17.35
CA THR A 108 -33.92 -0.75 17.50
C THR A 108 -33.19 0.18 16.54
N LEU A 109 -32.06 -0.25 15.96
CA LEU A 109 -31.34 0.55 14.97
C LEU A 109 -32.02 0.46 13.60
N PRO A 110 -32.09 1.58 12.85
CA PRO A 110 -32.47 1.54 11.45
C PRO A 110 -31.59 0.55 10.69
N LEU A 111 -32.19 -0.25 9.80
CA LEU A 111 -31.47 -1.22 8.98
C LEU A 111 -30.32 -0.57 8.20
N ALA A 112 -30.53 0.66 7.74
CA ALA A 112 -29.51 1.47 7.07
C ALA A 112 -28.30 1.78 7.97
N ALA A 113 -28.51 2.04 9.26
CA ALA A 113 -27.42 2.25 10.23
C ALA A 113 -26.63 0.96 10.46
N ALA A 114 -27.30 -0.19 10.50
CA ALA A 114 -26.65 -1.49 10.58
C ALA A 114 -25.81 -1.79 9.31
N PHE A 115 -26.32 -1.48 8.12
CA PHE A 115 -25.53 -1.58 6.88
C PHE A 115 -24.38 -0.57 6.81
N ALA A 116 -24.51 0.61 7.42
CA ALA A 116 -23.39 1.55 7.54
C ALA A 116 -22.23 0.91 8.33
N LEU A 117 -22.51 0.24 9.46
CA LEU A 117 -21.49 -0.53 10.19
C LEU A 117 -20.86 -1.62 9.31
N GLY A 118 -21.70 -2.36 8.58
CA GLY A 118 -21.22 -3.37 7.64
C GLY A 118 -20.27 -2.80 6.59
N ALA A 119 -20.62 -1.66 6.00
CA ALA A 119 -19.78 -0.97 5.00
C ALA A 119 -18.47 -0.48 5.62
N ILE A 120 -18.52 0.03 6.85
CA ILE A 120 -17.35 0.48 7.61
C ILE A 120 -16.33 -0.65 7.82
N VAL A 121 -16.76 -1.84 8.23
CA VAL A 121 -15.83 -2.96 8.57
C VAL A 121 -15.56 -3.93 7.41
N ALA A 122 -16.23 -3.73 6.27
CA ALA A 122 -16.08 -4.57 5.09
C ALA A 122 -14.69 -4.51 4.42
N PRO A 123 -14.07 -3.33 4.18
CA PRO A 123 -12.82 -3.27 3.45
C PRO A 123 -11.65 -3.73 4.34
N PRO A 124 -10.88 -4.74 3.92
CA PRO A 124 -9.61 -5.05 4.58
C PRO A 124 -8.52 -4.03 4.22
N ASP A 125 -7.67 -3.75 5.17
CA ASP A 125 -6.38 -3.12 4.98
C ASP A 125 -5.34 -4.16 4.55
N ALA A 126 -4.98 -4.12 3.27
CA ALA A 126 -3.98 -5.02 2.74
C ALA A 126 -2.55 -4.54 2.99
N VAL A 127 -2.29 -3.32 3.49
CA VAL A 127 -0.91 -2.83 3.65
C VAL A 127 -0.12 -3.72 4.60
N ALA A 128 -0.68 -4.00 5.79
CA ALA A 128 -0.09 -4.91 6.75
C ALA A 128 0.05 -6.34 6.20
N ALA A 129 -0.97 -6.82 5.47
CA ALA A 129 -0.97 -8.16 4.89
C ALA A 129 0.09 -8.31 3.81
N VAL A 130 0.21 -7.31 2.93
CA VAL A 130 1.15 -7.26 1.82
C VAL A 130 2.58 -7.12 2.32
N ALA A 131 2.83 -6.31 3.36
CA ALA A 131 4.14 -6.19 3.97
C ALA A 131 4.62 -7.54 4.52
N VAL A 132 3.77 -8.25 5.27
CA VAL A 132 4.08 -9.60 5.77
C VAL A 132 4.22 -10.61 4.64
N ALA A 133 3.32 -10.55 3.64
CA ALA A 133 3.31 -11.45 2.48
C ALA A 133 4.60 -11.34 1.66
N ARG A 134 5.05 -10.12 1.39
CA ARG A 134 6.32 -9.86 0.67
C ARG A 134 7.50 -10.35 1.49
N ARG A 135 7.54 -10.05 2.79
CA ARG A 135 8.63 -10.46 3.69
C ARG A 135 8.76 -11.98 3.78
N LEU A 136 7.65 -12.71 3.76
CA LEU A 136 7.62 -14.18 3.84
C LEU A 136 7.62 -14.87 2.47
N GLY A 137 7.82 -14.14 1.37
CA GLY A 137 7.98 -14.74 0.05
C GLY A 137 6.71 -15.38 -0.52
N LEU A 138 5.54 -14.77 -0.31
CA LEU A 138 4.32 -15.26 -0.96
C LEU A 138 4.33 -15.06 -2.48
N PRO A 139 3.65 -15.92 -3.25
CA PRO A 139 3.59 -15.81 -4.71
C PRO A 139 3.09 -14.43 -5.16
N ARG A 140 3.72 -13.88 -6.20
CA ARG A 140 3.44 -12.55 -6.77
C ARG A 140 1.99 -12.38 -7.13
N LYS A 141 1.34 -13.44 -7.61
CA LYS A 141 -0.09 -13.44 -7.94
C LYS A 141 -0.95 -13.20 -6.69
N VAL A 142 -0.64 -13.83 -5.56
CA VAL A 142 -1.37 -13.63 -4.29
C VAL A 142 -1.17 -12.21 -3.80
N VAL A 143 0.09 -11.74 -3.78
CA VAL A 143 0.41 -10.36 -3.39
C VAL A 143 -0.33 -9.35 -4.27
N THR A 144 -0.35 -9.56 -5.59
CA THR A 144 -1.06 -8.68 -6.55
C THR A 144 -2.57 -8.68 -6.31
N ILE A 145 -3.16 -9.83 -5.97
CA ILE A 145 -4.59 -9.91 -5.63
C ILE A 145 -4.89 -9.11 -4.35
N LEU A 146 -4.06 -9.26 -3.31
CA LEU A 146 -4.24 -8.54 -2.04
C LEU A 146 -4.08 -7.01 -2.22
N VAL A 147 -3.05 -6.58 -2.97
CA VAL A 147 -2.87 -5.16 -3.32
C VAL A 147 -4.05 -4.64 -4.12
N GLY A 148 -4.47 -5.38 -5.16
CA GLY A 148 -5.59 -4.98 -6.00
C GLY A 148 -6.91 -4.87 -5.23
N GLU A 149 -7.13 -5.77 -4.28
CA GLU A 149 -8.28 -5.70 -3.37
C GLU A 149 -8.30 -4.40 -2.57
N SER A 150 -7.20 -4.04 -1.90
CA SER A 150 -7.11 -2.81 -1.09
C SER A 150 -7.24 -1.52 -1.87
N LEU A 151 -6.98 -1.53 -3.18
CA LEU A 151 -7.09 -0.30 -3.98
C LEU A 151 -8.54 0.11 -4.21
N PHE A 152 -9.44 -0.86 -4.40
CA PHE A 152 -10.81 -0.60 -4.84
C PHE A 152 -11.86 -0.92 -3.77
N ASN A 153 -11.50 -1.65 -2.72
CA ASN A 153 -12.41 -2.00 -1.64
C ASN A 153 -12.87 -0.77 -0.84
N ASP A 154 -11.97 0.16 -0.52
CA ASP A 154 -12.27 1.40 0.21
C ASP A 154 -13.25 2.27 -0.57
N ALA A 155 -13.08 2.31 -1.89
CA ALA A 155 -14.00 2.97 -2.80
C ALA A 155 -15.41 2.40 -2.72
N THR A 156 -15.50 1.07 -2.80
CA THR A 156 -16.77 0.35 -2.73
C THR A 156 -17.41 0.55 -1.36
N ALA A 157 -16.63 0.40 -0.29
CA ALA A 157 -17.06 0.53 1.09
C ALA A 157 -17.58 1.94 1.39
N LEU A 158 -16.82 2.98 1.04
CA LEU A 158 -17.21 4.38 1.29
C LEU A 158 -18.41 4.81 0.46
N THR A 159 -18.54 4.31 -0.76
CA THR A 159 -19.74 4.56 -1.58
C THR A 159 -20.97 3.89 -0.95
N ALA A 160 -20.85 2.64 -0.50
CA ALA A 160 -21.93 1.94 0.20
C ALA A 160 -22.28 2.61 1.54
N TYR A 161 -21.27 3.04 2.31
CA TYR A 161 -21.38 3.80 3.55
C TYR A 161 -22.18 5.09 3.36
N ARG A 162 -21.87 5.90 2.34
CA ARG A 162 -22.60 7.16 2.08
C ARG A 162 -24.07 6.91 1.73
N VAL A 163 -24.35 5.88 0.93
CA VAL A 163 -25.72 5.48 0.61
C VAL A 163 -26.46 5.04 1.88
N ALA A 164 -25.79 4.28 2.76
CA ALA A 164 -26.35 3.81 4.02
C ALA A 164 -26.63 4.97 5.00
N ILE A 165 -25.72 5.95 5.12
CA ILE A 165 -25.95 7.15 5.95
C ILE A 165 -27.14 7.94 5.44
N ALA A 166 -27.18 8.24 4.15
CA ALA A 166 -28.27 9.02 3.58
C ALA A 166 -29.63 8.35 3.86
N ALA A 167 -29.69 7.02 3.74
CA ALA A 167 -30.89 6.26 4.07
C ALA A 167 -31.22 6.26 5.57
N ALA A 168 -30.22 6.15 6.45
CA ALA A 168 -30.40 6.18 7.90
C ALA A 168 -30.87 7.55 8.41
N MET A 169 -30.48 8.64 7.75
CA MET A 169 -30.89 10.01 8.06
C MET A 169 -32.27 10.37 7.47
N GLY A 170 -33.04 9.39 6.98
CA GLY A 170 -34.42 9.58 6.57
C GLY A 170 -34.62 9.98 5.10
N ALA A 171 -33.58 9.91 4.25
CA ALA A 171 -33.82 9.93 2.82
C ALA A 171 -34.56 8.63 2.46
N GLY A 172 -35.78 8.74 1.91
CA GLY A 172 -36.59 7.61 1.44
C GLY A 172 -35.97 6.93 0.23
N ILE A 173 -34.83 6.26 0.44
CA ILE A 173 -34.01 5.63 -0.60
C ILE A 173 -34.53 4.22 -0.80
N THR A 174 -34.99 3.91 -2.01
CA THR A 174 -35.30 2.53 -2.39
C THR A 174 -34.02 1.76 -2.72
N TRP A 175 -34.10 0.42 -2.75
CA TRP A 175 -32.98 -0.44 -3.18
C TRP A 175 -32.48 -0.12 -4.60
N LEU A 176 -33.39 0.29 -5.50
CA LEU A 176 -33.05 0.69 -6.85
C LEU A 176 -32.28 2.01 -6.85
N ASP A 177 -32.72 2.99 -6.07
CA ASP A 177 -32.03 4.27 -5.93
C ASP A 177 -30.64 4.10 -5.31
N ALA A 178 -30.52 3.26 -4.27
CA ALA A 178 -29.26 2.92 -3.65
C ALA A 178 -28.27 2.33 -4.67
N THR A 179 -28.74 1.37 -5.47
CA THR A 179 -27.92 0.72 -6.49
C THR A 179 -27.55 1.69 -7.62
N ALA A 180 -28.48 2.53 -8.06
CA ALA A 180 -28.24 3.54 -9.09
C ALA A 180 -27.25 4.62 -8.63
N ARG A 181 -27.37 5.12 -7.40
CA ARG A 181 -26.42 6.07 -6.79
C ARG A 181 -25.04 5.46 -6.64
N PHE A 182 -24.96 4.19 -6.20
CA PHE A 182 -23.69 3.48 -6.12
C PHE A 182 -23.02 3.34 -7.49
N LEU A 183 -23.76 2.89 -8.50
CA LEU A 183 -23.22 2.70 -9.85
C LEU A 183 -22.82 4.01 -10.52
N SER A 184 -23.64 5.07 -10.39
CA SER A 184 -23.34 6.39 -10.94
C SER A 184 -22.11 7.01 -10.26
N ALA A 185 -21.99 6.93 -8.94
CA ALA A 185 -20.81 7.41 -8.22
C ALA A 185 -19.55 6.63 -8.64
N ALA A 186 -19.65 5.31 -8.81
CA ALA A 186 -18.53 4.47 -9.21
C ALA A 186 -18.07 4.74 -10.66
N VAL A 187 -19.00 4.71 -11.62
CA VAL A 187 -18.71 4.98 -13.03
C VAL A 187 -18.23 6.42 -13.22
N GLY A 188 -18.88 7.38 -12.57
CA GLY A 188 -18.48 8.79 -12.60
C GLY A 188 -17.06 8.99 -12.05
N GLY A 189 -16.71 8.32 -10.95
CA GLY A 189 -15.35 8.35 -10.41
C GLY A 189 -14.30 7.78 -11.37
N VAL A 190 -14.62 6.69 -12.09
CA VAL A 190 -13.74 6.16 -13.14
C VAL A 190 -13.57 7.15 -14.28
N VAL A 191 -14.67 7.67 -14.82
CA VAL A 191 -14.64 8.60 -15.97
C VAL A 191 -13.86 9.86 -15.62
N LEU A 192 -14.18 10.50 -14.50
CA LEU A 192 -13.49 11.70 -14.05
C LEU A 192 -12.02 11.41 -13.73
N GLY A 193 -11.73 10.28 -13.09
CA GLY A 193 -10.36 9.83 -12.82
C GLY A 193 -9.54 9.68 -14.11
N VAL A 194 -10.10 9.09 -15.17
CA VAL A 194 -9.41 8.97 -16.48
C VAL A 194 -9.15 10.34 -17.11
N VAL A 195 -10.15 11.24 -17.07
CA VAL A 195 -10.01 12.60 -17.61
C VAL A 195 -8.92 13.37 -16.85
N LEU A 196 -8.98 13.40 -15.52
CA LEU A 196 -7.99 14.08 -14.69
C LEU A 196 -6.61 13.45 -14.81
N ALA A 197 -6.52 12.12 -14.92
CA ALA A 197 -5.24 11.43 -15.12
C ALA A 197 -4.55 11.89 -16.41
N TRP A 198 -5.32 12.03 -17.50
CA TRP A 198 -4.80 12.50 -18.77
C TRP A 198 -4.34 13.97 -18.69
N VAL A 199 -5.14 14.85 -18.09
CA VAL A 199 -4.79 16.27 -17.92
C VAL A 199 -3.55 16.44 -17.04
N LEU A 200 -3.52 15.81 -15.86
CA LEU A 200 -2.44 15.91 -14.89
C LEU A 200 -1.14 15.32 -15.45
N ALA A 201 -1.18 14.15 -16.09
CA ALA A 201 0.00 13.56 -16.70
C ALA A 201 0.60 14.45 -17.80
N ARG A 202 -0.23 15.16 -18.54
CA ARG A 202 0.24 16.12 -19.55
C ARG A 202 0.83 17.38 -18.91
N GLY A 203 0.25 17.84 -17.79
CA GLY A 203 0.79 18.92 -16.97
C GLY A 203 2.18 18.60 -16.41
N LEU A 204 2.36 17.39 -15.85
CA LEU A 204 3.63 16.95 -15.27
C LEU A 204 4.77 16.92 -16.29
N VAL A 205 4.50 16.63 -17.57
CA VAL A 205 5.53 16.63 -18.63
C VAL A 205 6.15 18.03 -18.85
N PHE A 206 5.45 19.11 -18.48
CA PHE A 206 6.01 20.47 -18.58
C PHE A 206 6.96 20.82 -17.41
N LEU A 207 6.96 20.02 -16.35
CA LEU A 207 7.82 20.23 -15.19
C LEU A 207 9.17 19.55 -15.44
N ARG A 208 10.25 20.35 -15.49
CA ARG A 208 11.62 19.86 -15.67
C ARG A 208 12.37 19.66 -14.35
N ASP A 209 11.89 20.31 -13.30
CA ASP A 209 12.49 20.28 -11.97
C ASP A 209 11.84 19.17 -11.12
N SER A 210 12.66 18.24 -10.61
CA SER A 210 12.16 17.09 -9.85
C SER A 210 11.52 17.46 -8.51
N LEU A 211 11.89 18.58 -7.89
CA LEU A 211 11.32 19.04 -6.63
C LEU A 211 9.93 19.64 -6.86
N VAL A 212 9.78 20.47 -7.91
CA VAL A 212 8.48 21.02 -8.30
C VAL A 212 7.53 19.90 -8.71
N GLU A 213 7.99 18.95 -9.52
CA GLU A 213 7.19 17.81 -9.97
C GLU A 213 6.68 16.98 -8.79
N ASN A 214 7.55 16.63 -7.83
CA ASN A 214 7.14 15.88 -6.64
C ASN A 214 6.21 16.69 -5.71
N THR A 215 6.40 18.00 -5.62
CA THR A 215 5.50 18.88 -4.84
C THR A 215 4.11 18.89 -5.44
N VAL A 216 3.99 18.95 -6.77
CA VAL A 216 2.70 18.82 -7.46
C VAL A 216 2.08 17.45 -7.23
N MET A 217 2.89 16.37 -7.30
CA MET A 217 2.39 15.01 -7.03
C MET A 217 1.80 14.85 -5.63
N LEU A 218 2.31 15.56 -4.62
CA LEU A 218 1.72 15.58 -3.28
C LEU A 218 0.33 16.22 -3.24
N LEU A 219 0.03 17.17 -4.13
CA LEU A 219 -1.26 17.87 -4.19
C LEU A 219 -2.31 17.10 -4.99
N ILE A 220 -1.89 16.30 -5.99
CA ILE A 220 -2.78 15.52 -6.86
C ILE A 220 -3.88 14.75 -6.10
N PRO A 221 -3.60 13.93 -5.07
CA PRO A 221 -4.65 13.17 -4.39
C PRO A 221 -5.76 14.05 -3.82
N PHE A 222 -5.41 15.21 -3.24
CA PHE A 222 -6.39 16.12 -2.66
C PHE A 222 -7.23 16.81 -3.74
N VAL A 223 -6.58 17.31 -4.79
CA VAL A 223 -7.27 17.98 -5.90
C VAL A 223 -8.25 17.02 -6.60
N VAL A 224 -7.80 15.79 -6.89
CA VAL A 224 -8.63 14.78 -7.55
C VAL A 224 -9.80 14.36 -6.67
N TYR A 225 -9.55 14.14 -5.38
CA TYR A 225 -10.61 13.80 -4.43
C TYR A 225 -11.67 14.90 -4.35
N LEU A 226 -11.25 16.15 -4.11
CA LEU A 226 -12.17 17.29 -3.99
C LEU A 226 -12.93 17.57 -5.30
N ALA A 227 -12.28 17.45 -6.46
CA ALA A 227 -12.94 17.62 -7.75
C ALA A 227 -14.05 16.58 -7.96
N ALA A 228 -13.79 15.32 -7.61
CA ALA A 228 -14.78 14.26 -7.69
C ALA A 228 -15.95 14.44 -6.71
N GLU A 229 -15.64 14.81 -5.46
CA GLU A 229 -16.66 15.10 -4.46
C GLU A 229 -17.57 16.27 -4.86
N SER A 230 -17.02 17.31 -5.50
CA SER A 230 -17.78 18.48 -5.95
C SER A 230 -18.84 18.15 -7.01
N VAL A 231 -18.68 17.05 -7.75
CA VAL A 231 -19.66 16.55 -8.73
C VAL A 231 -20.38 15.28 -8.24
N HIS A 232 -20.29 14.99 -6.94
CA HIS A 232 -20.95 13.86 -6.27
C HIS A 232 -20.60 12.47 -6.85
N VAL A 233 -19.38 12.30 -7.35
CA VAL A 233 -18.85 10.98 -7.78
C VAL A 233 -17.80 10.48 -6.79
N SER A 234 -17.40 9.20 -6.90
CA SER A 234 -16.47 8.61 -5.94
C SER A 234 -15.05 9.18 -6.09
N GLY A 235 -14.65 10.07 -5.16
CA GLY A 235 -13.30 10.63 -5.12
C GLY A 235 -12.22 9.59 -4.87
N VAL A 236 -12.53 8.56 -4.09
CA VAL A 236 -11.65 7.41 -3.85
C VAL A 236 -11.30 6.69 -5.16
N ILE A 237 -12.31 6.38 -5.98
CA ILE A 237 -12.08 5.73 -7.29
C ILE A 237 -11.29 6.66 -8.21
N ALA A 238 -11.64 7.95 -8.26
CA ALA A 238 -10.93 8.91 -9.10
C ALA A 238 -9.43 8.98 -8.75
N VAL A 239 -9.10 9.07 -7.46
CA VAL A 239 -7.70 9.09 -6.96
C VAL A 239 -6.95 7.82 -7.33
N VAL A 240 -7.58 6.64 -7.17
CA VAL A 240 -6.95 5.35 -7.50
C VAL A 240 -6.69 5.24 -9.01
N ILE A 241 -7.63 5.67 -9.85
CA ILE A 241 -7.44 5.68 -11.31
C ILE A 241 -6.31 6.62 -11.72
N VAL A 242 -6.25 7.83 -11.14
CA VAL A 242 -5.16 8.79 -11.39
C VAL A 242 -3.81 8.22 -10.92
N GLY A 243 -3.76 7.63 -9.72
CA GLY A 243 -2.55 6.99 -9.19
C GLY A 243 -2.04 5.85 -10.06
N LEU A 244 -2.93 4.96 -10.52
CA LEU A 244 -2.57 3.85 -11.42
C LEU A 244 -2.05 4.35 -12.77
N TYR A 245 -2.64 5.43 -13.30
CA TYR A 245 -2.22 6.00 -14.58
C TYR A 245 -0.84 6.68 -14.47
N ILE A 246 -0.64 7.51 -13.44
CA ILE A 246 0.63 8.20 -13.20
C ILE A 246 1.72 7.19 -12.84
N GLY A 247 1.42 6.23 -11.96
CA GLY A 247 2.29 5.09 -11.61
C GLY A 247 2.79 4.31 -12.82
N HIS A 248 1.92 4.10 -13.81
CA HIS A 248 2.31 3.43 -15.06
C HIS A 248 3.29 4.25 -15.92
N ARG A 249 3.28 5.58 -15.80
CA ARG A 249 4.15 6.49 -16.57
C ARG A 249 5.43 6.88 -15.83
N LEU A 250 5.46 6.81 -14.50
CA LEU A 250 6.62 7.12 -13.66
C LEU A 250 7.95 6.49 -14.13
N PRO A 251 8.02 5.26 -14.70
CA PRO A 251 9.26 4.73 -15.27
C PRO A 251 9.88 5.57 -16.39
N THR A 252 9.09 6.41 -17.07
CA THR A 252 9.55 7.34 -18.12
C THR A 252 9.96 8.71 -17.59
N ALA A 253 9.71 9.00 -16.30
CA ALA A 253 10.13 10.25 -15.66
C ALA A 253 11.64 10.27 -15.39
N ALA A 254 12.18 11.47 -15.16
CA ALA A 254 13.58 11.67 -14.82
C ALA A 254 13.99 10.83 -13.60
N PHE A 255 15.24 10.36 -13.57
CA PHE A 255 15.76 9.52 -12.49
C PHE A 255 15.65 10.19 -11.11
N GLY A 256 15.97 11.49 -11.02
CA GLY A 256 15.84 12.27 -9.78
C GLY A 256 14.40 12.30 -9.26
N THR A 257 13.42 12.52 -10.13
CA THR A 257 12.00 12.50 -9.78
C THR A 257 11.61 11.14 -9.19
N ARG A 258 12.04 10.04 -9.80
CA ARG A 258 11.68 8.68 -9.36
C ARG A 258 12.20 8.35 -7.96
N ILE A 259 13.47 8.67 -7.68
CA ILE A 259 14.06 8.41 -6.35
C ILE A 259 13.37 9.25 -5.28
N LEU A 260 13.20 10.54 -5.56
CA LEU A 260 12.58 11.45 -4.60
C LEU A 260 11.13 11.04 -4.31
N SER A 261 10.36 10.68 -5.34
CA SER A 261 8.96 10.27 -5.20
C SER A 261 8.80 9.04 -4.31
N ASP A 262 9.58 7.98 -4.56
CA ASP A 262 9.54 6.76 -3.76
C ASP A 262 9.87 7.03 -2.28
N ALA A 263 10.89 7.86 -2.01
CA ALA A 263 11.23 8.24 -0.65
C ALA A 263 10.13 9.05 0.04
N VAL A 264 9.59 10.07 -0.65
CA VAL A 264 8.54 10.96 -0.12
C VAL A 264 7.28 10.18 0.22
N TRP A 265 6.80 9.31 -0.69
CA TRP A 265 5.58 8.53 -0.46
C TRP A 265 5.73 7.52 0.67
N ARG A 266 6.90 6.85 0.81
CA ARG A 266 7.16 5.95 1.94
C ARG A 266 7.14 6.67 3.28
N VAL A 267 7.77 7.85 3.36
CA VAL A 267 7.79 8.66 4.59
C VAL A 267 6.38 9.16 4.91
N LEU A 268 5.67 9.69 3.92
CA LEU A 268 4.32 10.22 4.10
C LEU A 268 3.32 9.12 4.50
N GLY A 269 3.32 7.97 3.83
CA GLY A 269 2.46 6.84 4.16
C GLY A 269 2.70 6.36 5.59
N PHE A 270 3.97 6.14 5.96
CA PHE A 270 4.32 5.74 7.32
C PHE A 270 3.90 6.78 8.37
N PHE A 271 4.08 8.06 8.09
CA PHE A 271 3.65 9.15 8.97
C PHE A 271 2.14 9.16 9.16
N LEU A 272 1.38 9.17 8.06
CA LEU A 272 -0.08 9.21 8.08
C LEU A 272 -0.65 7.98 8.79
N GLU A 273 -0.18 6.77 8.48
CA GLU A 273 -0.59 5.55 9.18
C GLU A 273 -0.30 5.63 10.67
N SER A 274 0.91 6.09 11.05
CA SER A 274 1.30 6.17 12.45
C SER A 274 0.43 7.14 13.25
N VAL A 275 0.13 8.30 12.67
CA VAL A 275 -0.75 9.30 13.28
C VAL A 275 -2.16 8.72 13.46
N VAL A 276 -2.72 8.07 12.45
CA VAL A 276 -4.07 7.51 12.58
C VAL A 276 -4.12 6.42 13.66
N PHE A 277 -3.16 5.49 13.71
CA PHE A 277 -3.18 4.45 14.75
C PHE A 277 -3.07 5.01 16.18
N VAL A 278 -2.33 6.09 16.41
CA VAL A 278 -2.33 6.74 17.74
C VAL A 278 -3.65 7.45 18.02
N LEU A 279 -4.19 8.19 17.05
CA LEU A 279 -5.50 8.85 17.18
C LEU A 279 -6.60 7.84 17.52
N ILE A 280 -6.56 6.65 16.91
CA ILE A 280 -7.45 5.53 17.19
C ILE A 280 -7.35 5.13 18.67
N GLY A 281 -6.14 4.93 19.19
CA GLY A 281 -5.94 4.60 20.60
C GLY A 281 -6.48 5.68 21.55
N LEU A 282 -6.25 6.95 21.21
CA LEU A 282 -6.72 8.09 22.00
C LEU A 282 -8.25 8.15 22.10
N GLN A 283 -8.97 7.74 21.06
CA GLN A 283 -10.44 7.81 21.03
C GLN A 283 -11.15 6.65 21.75
N LEU A 284 -10.45 5.57 22.09
CA LEU A 284 -11.09 4.41 22.74
C LEU A 284 -11.68 4.75 24.12
N TRP A 285 -10.97 5.56 24.89
CA TRP A 285 -11.37 5.84 26.28
C TRP A 285 -12.66 6.67 26.39
N PRO A 286 -12.86 7.77 25.62
CA PRO A 286 -14.17 8.44 25.54
C PRO A 286 -15.32 7.50 25.18
N ILE A 287 -15.12 6.63 24.18
CA ILE A 287 -16.14 5.65 23.75
C ILE A 287 -16.47 4.68 24.89
N MET A 288 -15.46 4.17 25.59
CA MET A 288 -15.67 3.29 26.74
C MET A 288 -16.39 3.99 27.90
N LYS A 289 -16.17 5.30 28.10
CA LYS A 289 -16.90 6.09 29.11
C LYS A 289 -18.38 6.25 28.72
N ALA A 290 -18.67 6.56 27.45
CA ALA A 290 -20.04 6.72 26.94
C ALA A 290 -20.88 5.43 27.12
N LEU A 291 -20.23 4.27 27.05
CA LEU A 291 -20.88 2.96 27.16
C LEU A 291 -20.95 2.36 28.57
N ARG A 292 -20.52 3.09 29.62
CA ARG A 292 -20.48 2.57 31.01
C ARG A 292 -21.84 2.13 31.57
N GLY A 293 -22.95 2.59 30.99
CA GLY A 293 -24.31 2.21 31.39
C GLY A 293 -24.82 0.91 30.78
N ALA A 294 -24.12 0.33 29.81
CA ALA A 294 -24.50 -0.92 29.15
C ALA A 294 -23.81 -2.13 29.79
N ASP A 295 -24.45 -3.30 29.73
CA ASP A 295 -23.87 -4.55 30.23
C ASP A 295 -22.59 -4.90 29.44
N PRO A 296 -21.41 -4.94 30.10
CA PRO A 296 -20.14 -5.23 29.44
C PRO A 296 -20.12 -6.57 28.70
N TRP A 297 -20.81 -7.59 29.23
CA TRP A 297 -20.85 -8.91 28.59
C TRP A 297 -21.75 -8.96 27.38
N HIS A 298 -22.87 -8.24 27.42
CA HIS A 298 -23.69 -8.06 26.23
C HIS A 298 -22.93 -7.31 25.13
N LEU A 299 -22.24 -6.22 25.46
CA LEU A 299 -21.39 -5.47 24.50
C LEU A 299 -20.27 -6.35 23.93
N ALA A 300 -19.57 -7.11 24.78
CA ALA A 300 -18.51 -8.01 24.35
C ALA A 300 -19.04 -9.13 23.44
N GLY A 301 -20.21 -9.70 23.76
CA GLY A 301 -20.88 -10.71 22.95
C GLY A 301 -21.27 -10.16 21.57
N MET A 302 -21.82 -8.95 21.50
CA MET A 302 -22.13 -8.28 20.23
C MET A 302 -20.87 -8.00 19.42
N ALA A 303 -19.82 -7.47 20.05
CA ALA A 303 -18.56 -7.20 19.38
C ALA A 303 -17.90 -8.48 18.83
N LEU A 304 -17.95 -9.57 19.59
CA LEU A 304 -17.49 -10.89 19.15
C LEU A 304 -18.31 -11.42 17.96
N ALA A 305 -19.64 -11.26 18.00
CA ALA A 305 -20.52 -11.70 16.92
C ALA A 305 -20.26 -10.92 15.63
N VAL A 306 -20.12 -9.60 15.70
CA VAL A 306 -19.78 -8.74 14.55
C VAL A 306 -18.38 -9.09 14.03
N PHE A 307 -17.39 -9.24 14.91
CA PHE A 307 -16.04 -9.68 14.54
C PHE A 307 -16.07 -11.04 13.81
N ALA A 308 -16.76 -12.03 14.37
CA ALA A 308 -16.89 -13.35 13.78
C ALA A 308 -17.61 -13.29 12.43
N ALA A 309 -18.71 -12.56 12.30
CA ALA A 309 -19.42 -12.35 11.04
C ALA A 309 -18.50 -11.73 9.98
N THR A 310 -17.69 -10.75 10.37
CA THR A 310 -16.76 -10.05 9.48
C THR A 310 -15.63 -10.98 9.01
N VAL A 311 -15.09 -11.84 9.88
CA VAL A 311 -14.06 -12.83 9.50
C VAL A 311 -14.66 -13.96 8.65
N LEU A 312 -15.80 -14.52 9.07
CA LEU A 312 -16.44 -15.63 8.39
C LEU A 312 -17.00 -15.24 7.02
N ALA A 313 -17.53 -14.02 6.85
CA ALA A 313 -18.00 -13.52 5.56
C ALA A 313 -16.90 -13.63 4.50
N ARG A 314 -15.65 -13.32 4.86
CA ARG A 314 -14.51 -13.46 3.95
C ARG A 314 -14.25 -14.91 3.56
N VAL A 315 -14.22 -15.83 4.53
CA VAL A 315 -14.01 -17.26 4.27
C VAL A 315 -15.13 -17.82 3.39
N ILE A 316 -16.37 -17.49 3.72
CA ILE A 316 -17.58 -17.92 3.00
C ILE A 316 -17.62 -17.36 1.58
N TRP A 317 -17.05 -16.20 1.31
CA TRP A 317 -17.00 -15.63 -0.03
C TRP A 317 -15.83 -16.15 -0.88
N VAL A 318 -14.63 -16.18 -0.29
CA VAL A 318 -13.39 -16.48 -1.02
C VAL A 318 -13.38 -17.93 -1.52
N VAL A 319 -13.81 -18.88 -0.70
CA VAL A 319 -13.79 -20.30 -1.07
C VAL A 319 -14.70 -20.58 -2.28
N PRO A 320 -16.02 -20.27 -2.26
CA PRO A 320 -16.89 -20.46 -3.42
C PRO A 320 -16.51 -19.54 -4.59
N GLY A 321 -16.10 -18.29 -4.34
CA GLY A 321 -15.74 -17.35 -5.39
C GLY A 321 -14.59 -17.82 -6.28
N ILE A 322 -13.70 -18.65 -5.74
CA ILE A 322 -12.61 -19.28 -6.47
C ILE A 322 -13.05 -20.56 -7.18
N TYR A 323 -13.69 -21.49 -6.48
CA TYR A 323 -13.98 -22.82 -7.01
C TYR A 323 -15.22 -22.86 -7.92
N LEU A 324 -16.31 -22.19 -7.53
CA LEU A 324 -17.61 -22.31 -8.20
C LEU A 324 -17.57 -21.86 -9.67
N PRO A 325 -16.97 -20.72 -10.04
CA PRO A 325 -16.96 -20.30 -11.44
C PRO A 325 -16.07 -21.17 -12.34
N ARG A 326 -15.07 -21.88 -11.78
CA ARG A 326 -14.25 -22.85 -12.52
C ARG A 326 -15.02 -24.13 -12.83
N ILE A 327 -15.88 -24.55 -11.90
CA ILE A 327 -16.77 -25.71 -12.06
C ILE A 327 -17.83 -25.37 -13.12
N LEU A 328 -18.48 -24.21 -12.99
CA LEU A 328 -19.61 -23.82 -13.83
C LEU A 328 -19.22 -23.30 -15.23
N SER A 329 -18.03 -22.72 -15.42
CA SER A 329 -17.65 -22.06 -16.68
C SER A 329 -16.39 -22.64 -17.33
N ARG A 330 -16.59 -23.27 -18.51
CA ARG A 330 -15.47 -23.71 -19.38
C ARG A 330 -14.58 -22.53 -19.83
N LYS A 331 -15.14 -21.32 -19.99
CA LYS A 331 -14.38 -20.12 -20.38
C LYS A 331 -13.40 -19.69 -19.28
N VAL A 332 -13.81 -19.79 -18.01
CA VAL A 332 -12.94 -19.50 -16.87
C VAL A 332 -11.81 -20.51 -16.80
N ARG A 333 -12.09 -21.81 -16.93
CA ARG A 333 -11.07 -22.86 -16.92
C ARG A 333 -10.03 -22.72 -18.03
N ARG A 334 -10.43 -22.25 -19.22
CA ARG A 334 -9.50 -21.95 -20.33
C ARG A 334 -8.63 -20.71 -20.06
N ARG A 335 -9.18 -19.65 -19.46
CA ARG A 335 -8.44 -18.43 -19.12
C ARG A 335 -7.51 -18.60 -17.92
N GLU A 336 -7.86 -19.48 -16.99
CA GLU A 336 -7.11 -19.75 -15.77
C GLU A 336 -6.77 -21.25 -15.69
N PRO A 337 -5.81 -21.75 -16.50
CA PRO A 337 -5.57 -23.19 -16.66
C PRO A 337 -5.20 -23.87 -15.33
N HIS A 338 -4.34 -23.24 -14.53
CA HIS A 338 -3.94 -23.77 -13.22
C HIS A 338 -4.93 -23.37 -12.13
N ALA A 339 -5.40 -24.35 -11.36
CA ALA A 339 -6.20 -24.10 -10.16
C ALA A 339 -5.32 -23.43 -9.10
N PRO A 340 -5.79 -22.36 -8.44
CA PRO A 340 -5.06 -21.84 -7.29
C PRO A 340 -4.94 -22.95 -6.25
N SER A 341 -3.74 -23.12 -5.70
CA SER A 341 -3.55 -24.10 -4.64
C SER A 341 -4.45 -23.73 -3.45
N TRP A 342 -4.95 -24.74 -2.74
CA TRP A 342 -5.81 -24.53 -1.58
C TRP A 342 -5.09 -23.70 -0.48
N GLN A 343 -3.75 -23.78 -0.41
CA GLN A 343 -2.96 -22.95 0.50
C GLN A 343 -3.11 -21.45 0.16
N ASN A 344 -3.08 -21.08 -1.13
CA ASN A 344 -3.31 -19.70 -1.56
C ASN A 344 -4.73 -19.24 -1.22
N VAL A 345 -5.73 -20.13 -1.31
CA VAL A 345 -7.12 -19.81 -0.93
C VAL A 345 -7.23 -19.50 0.56
N VAL A 346 -6.60 -20.31 1.41
CA VAL A 346 -6.56 -20.09 2.86
C VAL A 346 -5.90 -18.76 3.20
N ILE A 347 -4.76 -18.45 2.57
CA ILE A 347 -4.06 -17.18 2.79
C ILE A 347 -4.91 -15.99 2.39
N VAL A 348 -5.48 -15.99 1.18
CA VAL A 348 -6.33 -14.88 0.72
C VAL A 348 -7.55 -14.72 1.64
N SER A 349 -8.13 -15.83 2.10
CA SER A 349 -9.25 -15.83 3.06
C SER A 349 -8.87 -15.27 4.43
N TRP A 350 -7.62 -15.46 4.87
CA TRP A 350 -7.15 -15.02 6.20
C TRP A 350 -6.48 -13.64 6.20
N ALA A 351 -6.07 -13.12 5.04
CA ALA A 351 -5.37 -11.84 4.87
C ALA A 351 -6.25 -10.58 5.08
N GLY A 352 -7.46 -10.72 5.64
CA GLY A 352 -8.44 -9.65 5.76
C GLY A 352 -8.29 -8.77 7.01
N MET A 353 -7.10 -8.32 7.37
CA MET A 353 -6.94 -7.38 8.49
C MET A 353 -7.69 -6.08 8.19
N ARG A 354 -8.38 -5.46 9.15
CA ARG A 354 -9.04 -4.14 8.93
C ARG A 354 -8.09 -3.06 9.42
N GLY A 355 -8.20 -1.86 8.85
CA GLY A 355 -7.22 -0.81 9.15
C GLY A 355 -7.82 0.56 9.24
N VAL A 356 -6.97 1.53 8.89
CA VAL A 356 -7.19 2.97 9.09
C VAL A 356 -8.50 3.46 8.48
N VAL A 357 -8.85 2.99 7.28
CA VAL A 357 -10.02 3.49 6.54
C VAL A 357 -11.34 3.15 7.22
N SER A 358 -11.48 1.94 7.78
CA SER A 358 -12.66 1.56 8.56
C SER A 358 -12.87 2.51 9.74
N LEU A 359 -11.80 2.88 10.44
CA LEU A 359 -11.93 3.77 11.60
C LEU A 359 -12.20 5.21 11.19
N ALA A 360 -11.53 5.71 10.15
CA ALA A 360 -11.83 7.02 9.58
C ALA A 360 -13.30 7.13 9.16
N ALA A 361 -13.84 6.10 8.50
CA ALA A 361 -15.26 6.04 8.14
C ALA A 361 -16.18 5.98 9.36
N ALA A 362 -15.81 5.25 10.40
CA ALA A 362 -16.61 5.19 11.63
C ALA A 362 -16.64 6.53 12.36
N PHE A 363 -15.49 7.21 12.48
CA PHE A 363 -15.43 8.56 13.04
C PHE A 363 -16.22 9.56 12.23
N ALA A 364 -16.35 9.31 10.92
CA ALA A 364 -17.10 10.18 10.05
C ALA A 364 -18.63 10.08 10.20
N LEU A 365 -19.13 9.23 11.10
CA LEU A 365 -20.55 9.19 11.43
C LEU A 365 -20.99 10.51 12.07
N PRO A 366 -22.10 11.12 11.57
CA PRO A 366 -22.69 12.33 12.15
C PRO A 366 -22.93 12.18 13.66
N GLN A 367 -22.83 13.28 14.41
CA GLN A 367 -22.97 13.24 15.88
C GLN A 367 -24.35 12.76 16.33
N ASP A 368 -25.38 13.09 15.56
CA ASP A 368 -26.77 12.69 15.74
C ASP A 368 -27.11 11.32 15.13
N PHE A 369 -26.10 10.57 14.65
CA PHE A 369 -26.33 9.29 13.99
C PHE A 369 -26.88 8.23 14.97
N PRO A 370 -27.91 7.45 14.58
CA PRO A 370 -28.51 6.43 15.44
C PRO A 370 -27.48 5.39 15.90
N GLY A 371 -27.30 5.28 17.22
CA GLY A 371 -26.41 4.28 17.83
C GLY A 371 -24.92 4.52 17.60
N ARG A 372 -24.50 5.74 17.24
CA ARG A 372 -23.13 6.11 16.89
C ARG A 372 -22.07 5.49 17.81
N ASP A 373 -22.19 5.67 19.12
CA ASP A 373 -21.16 5.22 20.08
C ASP A 373 -21.03 3.68 20.09
N THR A 374 -22.15 2.97 19.99
CA THR A 374 -22.15 1.51 19.86
C THR A 374 -21.50 1.08 18.54
N LEU A 375 -21.82 1.73 17.43
CA LEU A 375 -21.22 1.42 16.13
C LEU A 375 -19.71 1.70 16.13
N LEU A 376 -19.28 2.82 16.69
CA LEU A 376 -17.86 3.18 16.87
C LEU A 376 -17.13 2.11 17.69
N PHE A 377 -17.71 1.69 18.82
CA PHE A 377 -17.15 0.63 19.66
C PHE A 377 -17.03 -0.70 18.91
N LEU A 378 -18.09 -1.11 18.19
CA LEU A 378 -18.08 -2.34 17.41
C LEU A 378 -17.02 -2.30 16.30
N THR A 379 -16.94 -1.20 15.54
CA THR A 379 -15.88 -1.02 14.53
C THR A 379 -14.50 -1.13 15.16
N PHE A 380 -14.30 -0.47 16.31
CA PHE A 380 -13.03 -0.48 17.00
C PHE A 380 -12.59 -1.89 17.42
N VAL A 381 -13.50 -2.65 18.06
CA VAL A 381 -13.21 -4.02 18.46
C VAL A 381 -12.94 -4.90 17.25
N VAL A 382 -13.66 -4.73 16.13
CA VAL A 382 -13.41 -5.48 14.90
C VAL A 382 -12.03 -5.15 14.32
N VAL A 383 -11.67 -3.87 14.25
CA VAL A 383 -10.39 -3.43 13.67
C VAL A 383 -9.22 -3.92 14.53
N ILE A 384 -9.24 -3.66 15.83
CA ILE A 384 -8.20 -4.17 16.73
C ILE A 384 -8.17 -5.69 16.76
N GLY A 385 -9.33 -6.33 16.89
CA GLY A 385 -9.43 -7.78 16.95
C GLY A 385 -8.82 -8.43 15.70
N THR A 386 -9.06 -7.86 14.52
CA THR A 386 -8.50 -8.39 13.26
C THR A 386 -7.01 -8.10 13.15
N LEU A 387 -6.54 -6.91 13.53
CA LEU A 387 -5.11 -6.59 13.57
C LEU A 387 -4.34 -7.49 14.56
N LEU A 388 -4.90 -7.76 15.73
CA LEU A 388 -4.30 -8.64 16.74
C LEU A 388 -4.33 -10.10 16.29
N ILE A 389 -5.52 -10.63 16.07
CA ILE A 389 -5.71 -12.06 15.81
C ILE A 389 -5.14 -12.41 14.45
N GLN A 390 -5.56 -11.73 13.38
CA GLN A 390 -5.10 -12.03 12.03
C GLN A 390 -3.66 -11.55 11.80
N GLY A 391 -3.27 -10.36 12.29
CA GLY A 391 -1.90 -9.87 12.12
C GLY A 391 -0.83 -10.73 12.81
N MET A 392 -1.11 -11.29 13.99
CA MET A 392 -0.17 -12.20 14.66
C MET A 392 -0.21 -13.61 14.09
N SER A 393 -1.38 -14.11 13.70
CA SER A 393 -1.52 -15.49 13.18
C SER A 393 -1.13 -15.63 11.70
N PHE A 394 -1.26 -14.58 10.88
CA PHE A 394 -0.98 -14.63 9.44
C PHE A 394 0.47 -15.06 9.10
N PRO A 395 1.53 -14.50 9.73
CA PRO A 395 2.89 -15.01 9.57
C PRO A 395 3.06 -16.49 9.95
N ALA A 396 2.35 -16.96 10.98
CA ALA A 396 2.42 -18.35 11.42
C ALA A 396 1.73 -19.29 10.42
N ILE A 397 0.60 -18.87 9.85
CA ILE A 397 -0.13 -19.62 8.82
C ILE A 397 0.71 -19.76 7.56
N ILE A 398 1.33 -18.68 7.08
CA ILE A 398 2.20 -18.71 5.90
C ILE A 398 3.35 -19.72 6.09
N ARG A 399 4.05 -19.65 7.24
CA ARG A 399 5.17 -20.56 7.55
C ARG A 399 4.73 -22.02 7.65
N ARG A 400 3.56 -22.28 8.25
CA ARG A 400 3.01 -23.65 8.37
C ARG A 400 2.60 -24.24 7.02
N LEU A 401 2.07 -23.42 6.12
CA LEU A 401 1.62 -23.87 4.80
C LEU A 401 2.76 -24.07 3.80
N LYS A 402 4.01 -23.70 4.17
CA LYS A 402 5.23 -23.86 3.36
C LYS A 402 5.08 -23.36 1.92
N ILE A 403 4.37 -22.24 1.73
CA ILE A 403 4.26 -21.64 0.41
C ILE A 403 5.56 -20.89 0.14
N SER A 404 6.28 -21.33 -0.88
CA SER A 404 7.50 -20.67 -1.35
C SER A 404 7.28 -20.09 -2.75
N ASN A 405 7.86 -18.93 -2.99
CA ASN A 405 7.95 -18.28 -4.29
C ASN A 405 9.27 -18.60 -5.02
N GLU A 406 10.06 -19.58 -4.56
CA GLU A 406 11.36 -19.94 -5.15
C GLU A 406 11.31 -20.15 -6.67
N GLN A 407 10.28 -20.84 -7.18
CA GLN A 407 10.11 -21.05 -8.62
C GLN A 407 9.84 -19.74 -9.39
N GLU A 408 9.07 -18.82 -8.80
CA GLU A 408 8.82 -17.50 -9.40
C GLU A 408 10.13 -16.68 -9.37
N ILE A 409 10.81 -16.62 -8.23
CA ILE A 409 12.11 -15.92 -8.09
C ILE A 409 13.10 -16.44 -9.13
N PHE A 410 13.22 -17.75 -9.30
CA PHE A 410 14.10 -18.33 -10.32
C PHE A 410 13.71 -17.90 -11.73
N ALA A 411 12.42 -17.98 -12.08
CA ALA A 411 11.93 -17.56 -13.39
C ALA A 411 12.14 -16.05 -13.64
N ASP A 412 12.04 -15.22 -12.60
CA ASP A 412 12.25 -13.78 -12.69
C ASP A 412 13.73 -13.44 -12.82
N ASN A 413 14.60 -14.09 -12.05
CA ASN A 413 16.05 -13.96 -12.19
C ASN A 413 16.48 -14.39 -13.60
N LEU A 414 15.84 -15.43 -14.16
CA LEU A 414 16.09 -15.90 -15.52
C LEU A 414 15.65 -14.87 -16.56
N ALA A 415 14.44 -14.32 -16.40
CA ALA A 415 13.93 -13.27 -17.28
C ALA A 415 14.75 -11.98 -17.18
N GLU A 416 15.20 -11.61 -15.98
CA GLU A 416 16.09 -10.46 -15.75
C GLU A 416 17.45 -10.69 -16.43
N ALA A 417 18.06 -11.85 -16.23
CA ALA A 417 19.33 -12.20 -16.89
C ALA A 417 19.20 -12.19 -18.42
N ALA A 418 18.13 -12.78 -18.96
CA ALA A 418 17.85 -12.74 -20.39
C ALA A 418 17.62 -11.32 -20.92
N ALA A 419 16.88 -10.48 -20.18
CA ALA A 419 16.63 -9.08 -20.57
C ALA A 419 17.91 -8.23 -20.51
N GLN A 420 18.73 -8.39 -19.48
CA GLN A 420 20.02 -7.70 -19.36
C GLN A 420 20.99 -8.15 -20.44
N GLN A 421 21.03 -9.44 -20.78
CA GLN A 421 21.82 -9.95 -21.89
C GLN A 421 21.36 -9.39 -23.23
N ALA A 422 20.05 -9.36 -23.50
CA ALA A 422 19.51 -8.78 -24.72
C ALA A 422 19.84 -7.28 -24.84
N ALA A 423 19.72 -6.53 -23.74
CA ALA A 423 20.07 -5.11 -23.70
C ALA A 423 21.59 -4.88 -23.90
N ALA A 424 22.43 -5.69 -23.26
CA ALA A 424 23.88 -5.64 -23.42
C ALA A 424 24.30 -5.97 -24.86
N ALA A 425 23.69 -6.99 -25.47
CA ALA A 425 23.92 -7.36 -26.87
C ALA A 425 23.52 -6.25 -27.83
N ALA A 426 22.35 -5.62 -27.62
CA ALA A 426 21.93 -4.48 -28.43
C ALA A 426 22.88 -3.27 -28.29
N GLY A 427 23.37 -3.00 -27.08
CA GLY A 427 24.35 -1.95 -26.83
C GLY A 427 25.71 -2.23 -27.50
N LEU A 428 26.18 -3.49 -27.43
CA LEU A 428 27.41 -3.93 -28.10
C LEU A 428 27.29 -3.86 -29.63
N ALA A 429 26.17 -4.30 -30.19
CA ALA A 429 25.92 -4.18 -31.63
C ALA A 429 25.97 -2.72 -32.09
N ARG A 430 25.37 -1.80 -31.33
CA ARG A 430 25.45 -0.37 -31.65
C ARG A 430 26.86 0.20 -31.49
N LEU A 431 27.63 -0.28 -30.51
CA LEU A 431 29.03 0.09 -30.36
C LEU A 431 29.85 -0.35 -31.58
N GLU A 432 29.63 -1.57 -32.07
CA GLU A 432 30.32 -2.09 -33.27
C GLU A 432 29.95 -1.29 -34.53
N GLU A 433 28.68 -0.94 -34.71
CA GLU A 433 28.24 -0.06 -35.80
C GLU A 433 28.96 1.29 -35.75
N LEU A 434 29.08 1.92 -34.57
CA LEU A 434 29.77 3.20 -34.41
C LEU A 434 31.27 3.11 -34.70
N VAL A 435 31.91 2.02 -34.31
CA VAL A 435 33.32 1.75 -34.62
C VAL A 435 33.50 1.54 -36.13
N ALA A 436 32.59 0.81 -36.78
CA ALA A 436 32.62 0.56 -38.22
C ALA A 436 32.27 1.79 -39.08
N GLU A 437 31.36 2.65 -38.60
CA GLU A 437 31.01 3.95 -39.18
C GLU A 437 32.18 4.94 -39.12
N GLY A 438 33.28 4.59 -38.43
CA GLY A 438 34.46 5.43 -38.30
C GLY A 438 34.17 6.68 -37.50
N ALA A 439 33.40 6.55 -36.40
CA ALA A 439 33.16 7.62 -35.43
C ALA A 439 34.47 8.08 -34.77
N THR A 440 35.28 8.81 -35.55
CA THR A 440 36.40 9.71 -35.26
C THR A 440 37.06 9.57 -33.88
N ASP A 441 38.33 9.14 -33.88
CA ASP A 441 39.26 9.17 -32.73
C ASP A 441 38.88 8.34 -31.49
N VAL A 442 38.23 7.19 -31.66
CA VAL A 442 38.01 6.29 -30.50
C VAL A 442 39.31 5.56 -30.15
N HIS A 443 39.91 5.91 -29.01
CA HIS A 443 40.95 5.09 -28.40
C HIS A 443 40.44 3.66 -28.19
N GLU A 444 41.18 2.67 -28.69
CA GLU A 444 40.84 1.25 -28.60
C GLU A 444 40.55 0.82 -27.14
N ASP A 445 41.30 1.40 -26.19
CA ASP A 445 41.11 1.22 -24.75
C ASP A 445 39.68 1.57 -24.28
N VAL A 446 39.06 2.62 -24.84
CA VAL A 446 37.70 3.05 -24.47
C VAL A 446 36.68 2.06 -25.01
N VAL A 447 36.88 1.57 -26.24
CA VAL A 447 36.02 0.54 -26.84
C VAL A 447 36.10 -0.74 -26.00
N ASP A 448 37.30 -1.17 -25.62
CA ASP A 448 37.53 -2.36 -24.81
C ASP A 448 36.95 -2.21 -23.39
N GLN A 449 37.05 -1.01 -22.81
CA GLN A 449 36.42 -0.71 -21.53
C GLN A 449 34.89 -0.80 -21.62
N LEU A 450 34.27 -0.26 -22.67
CA LEU A 450 32.84 -0.35 -22.89
C LEU A 450 32.38 -1.79 -23.16
N ARG A 451 33.15 -2.54 -23.97
CA ARG A 451 32.91 -3.95 -24.26
C ARG A 451 32.92 -4.78 -22.97
N SER A 452 34.01 -4.70 -22.21
CA SER A 452 34.15 -5.44 -20.95
C SER A 452 33.13 -5.01 -19.90
N ARG A 453 32.70 -3.74 -19.89
CA ARG A 453 31.63 -3.28 -19.00
C ARG A 453 30.28 -3.90 -19.35
N SER A 454 29.96 -4.00 -20.65
CA SER A 454 28.71 -4.61 -21.13
C SER A 454 28.69 -6.11 -20.84
N GLU A 455 29.79 -6.81 -21.13
CA GLU A 455 29.93 -8.24 -20.86
C GLU A 455 29.83 -8.58 -19.38
N ARG A 456 30.55 -7.84 -18.51
CA ARG A 456 30.48 -8.04 -17.05
C ARG A 456 29.07 -7.82 -16.52
N ARG A 457 28.34 -6.83 -17.03
CA ARG A 457 26.95 -6.59 -16.65
C ARG A 457 26.07 -7.79 -17.02
N ALA A 458 26.21 -8.32 -18.23
CA ALA A 458 25.47 -9.52 -18.64
C ALA A 458 25.84 -10.75 -17.79
N LEU A 459 27.13 -11.00 -17.56
CA LEU A 459 27.63 -12.15 -16.79
C LEU A 459 27.16 -12.11 -15.33
N SER A 460 27.22 -10.94 -14.69
CA SER A 460 26.76 -10.74 -13.30
C SER A 460 25.28 -11.10 -13.12
N ALA A 461 24.46 -10.97 -14.17
CA ALA A 461 23.05 -11.36 -14.14
C ALA A 461 22.88 -12.89 -14.12
N TRP A 462 23.71 -13.60 -14.88
CA TRP A 462 23.72 -15.06 -14.95
C TRP A 462 24.31 -15.71 -13.70
N GLU A 463 25.37 -15.13 -13.12
CA GLU A 463 25.98 -15.61 -11.88
C GLU A 463 25.00 -15.63 -10.69
N ARG A 464 24.02 -14.71 -10.67
CA ARG A 464 22.95 -14.67 -9.66
C ARG A 464 22.01 -15.87 -9.72
N LEU A 465 21.85 -16.51 -10.89
CA LEU A 465 21.03 -17.72 -11.04
C LEU A 465 21.72 -18.97 -10.46
N GLY A 466 23.06 -18.99 -10.45
CA GLY A 466 23.87 -20.09 -9.93
C GLY A 466 24.09 -20.05 -8.41
N GLY A 467 23.45 -19.13 -7.69
CA GLY A 467 23.66 -18.96 -6.25
C GLY A 467 24.87 -18.07 -5.89
N GLY A 468 25.46 -17.37 -6.87
CA GLY A 468 26.57 -16.44 -6.63
C GLY A 468 27.93 -17.11 -6.40
N THR A 469 28.01 -18.44 -6.54
CA THR A 469 29.23 -19.23 -6.44
C THR A 469 29.53 -19.91 -7.78
N GLY A 470 30.78 -19.93 -8.19
CA GLY A 470 31.26 -20.66 -9.36
C GLY A 470 31.15 -22.18 -9.20
N PRO A 471 31.51 -22.95 -10.26
CA PRO A 471 31.74 -24.38 -10.11
C PRO A 471 32.68 -24.61 -8.92
N GLU A 472 32.35 -25.57 -8.05
CA GLU A 472 33.12 -25.90 -6.82
C GLU A 472 32.98 -24.93 -5.63
N GLY A 473 32.10 -23.92 -5.70
CA GLY A 473 31.85 -23.02 -4.56
C GLY A 473 32.79 -21.82 -4.50
N GLU A 474 33.58 -21.58 -5.55
CA GLU A 474 34.45 -20.42 -5.65
C GLU A 474 33.68 -19.10 -5.74
N GLU A 475 34.30 -18.00 -5.31
CA GLU A 475 33.74 -16.66 -5.52
C GLU A 475 33.67 -16.34 -7.02
N THR A 476 32.52 -15.85 -7.47
CA THR A 476 32.35 -15.41 -8.85
C THR A 476 33.21 -14.18 -9.15
N PRO A 477 33.69 -13.99 -10.39
CA PRO A 477 34.40 -12.77 -10.79
C PRO A 477 33.69 -11.47 -10.36
N SER A 478 32.35 -11.43 -10.43
CA SER A 478 31.58 -10.26 -9.97
C SER A 478 31.58 -10.08 -8.45
N SER A 479 31.57 -11.16 -7.65
CA SER A 479 31.66 -11.05 -6.18
C SER A 479 33.05 -10.59 -5.74
N VAL A 480 34.12 -11.11 -6.37
CA VAL A 480 35.50 -10.66 -6.14
C VAL A 480 35.63 -9.17 -6.46
N TYR A 481 35.15 -8.74 -7.64
CA TYR A 481 35.18 -7.33 -8.03
C TYR A 481 34.45 -6.44 -7.02
N ARG A 482 33.23 -6.81 -6.58
CA ARG A 482 32.46 -6.04 -5.58
C ARG A 482 33.21 -5.90 -4.25
N ARG A 483 33.77 -7.00 -3.73
CA ARG A 483 34.53 -6.97 -2.46
C ARG A 483 35.71 -6.01 -2.58
N LEU A 484 36.54 -6.19 -3.61
CA LEU A 484 37.74 -5.37 -3.80
C LEU A 484 37.39 -3.90 -4.02
N ARG A 485 36.34 -3.59 -4.81
CA ARG A 485 35.95 -2.20 -5.05
C ARG A 485 35.41 -1.51 -3.80
N ARG A 486 34.69 -2.21 -2.91
CA ARG A 486 34.25 -1.63 -1.63
C ARG A 486 35.42 -1.24 -0.72
N GLU A 487 36.42 -2.10 -0.63
CA GLU A 487 37.65 -1.78 0.12
C GLU A 487 38.35 -0.55 -0.48
N MET A 488 38.41 -0.44 -1.81
CA MET A 488 38.94 0.76 -2.49
C MET A 488 38.14 2.02 -2.15
N LEU A 489 36.80 1.96 -2.22
CA LEU A 489 35.91 3.09 -1.92
C LEU A 489 36.06 3.55 -0.46
N ALA A 490 36.22 2.62 0.48
CA ALA A 490 36.47 2.95 1.88
C ALA A 490 37.78 3.73 2.05
N ALA A 491 38.86 3.28 1.38
CA ALA A 491 40.14 3.98 1.40
C ALA A 491 40.05 5.36 0.73
N GLU A 492 39.34 5.49 -0.41
CA GLU A 492 39.10 6.76 -1.08
C GLU A 492 38.36 7.76 -0.18
N ARG A 493 37.33 7.31 0.55
CA ARG A 493 36.60 8.15 1.53
C ARG A 493 37.48 8.64 2.65
N GLU A 494 38.35 7.80 3.20
CA GLU A 494 39.27 8.19 4.26
C GLU A 494 40.21 9.31 3.81
N VAL A 495 40.70 9.24 2.56
CA VAL A 495 41.52 10.30 1.97
C VAL A 495 40.72 11.60 1.83
N LEU A 496 39.48 11.56 1.35
CA LEU A 496 38.65 12.76 1.19
C LEU A 496 38.34 13.43 2.52
N VAL A 497 38.02 12.64 3.55
CA VAL A 497 37.82 13.11 4.93
C VAL A 497 39.09 13.78 5.45
N ARG A 498 40.24 13.13 5.30
CA ARG A 498 41.53 13.68 5.72
C ARG A 498 41.86 14.99 4.99
N LEU A 499 41.64 15.08 3.68
CA LEU A 499 41.88 16.29 2.91
C LEU A 499 41.03 17.48 3.38
N ARG A 500 39.78 17.23 3.79
CA ARG A 500 38.94 18.27 4.40
C ARG A 500 39.49 18.66 5.78
N ASP A 501 39.81 17.69 6.62
CA ASP A 501 40.29 17.94 7.98
C ASP A 501 41.65 18.69 8.00
N GLU A 502 42.46 18.51 6.94
CA GLU A 502 43.69 19.27 6.66
C GLU A 502 43.43 20.66 6.02
N GLY A 503 42.17 21.02 5.75
CA GLY A 503 41.79 22.28 5.11
C GLY A 503 42.15 22.40 3.63
N ARG A 504 42.45 21.29 2.95
CA ARG A 504 42.84 21.26 1.53
C ARG A 504 41.64 21.27 0.59
N ILE A 505 40.48 20.84 1.07
CA ILE A 505 39.20 20.91 0.35
C ILE A 505 38.11 21.45 1.29
N ASP A 506 37.13 22.14 0.71
CA ASP A 506 35.93 22.62 1.43
C ASP A 506 34.86 21.50 1.56
N ASP A 507 33.97 21.63 2.54
CA ASP A 507 32.82 20.74 2.77
C ASP A 507 31.87 20.62 1.57
N GLU A 508 31.75 21.65 0.73
CA GLU A 508 30.97 21.56 -0.51
C GLU A 508 31.62 20.61 -1.52
N VAL A 509 32.95 20.68 -1.67
CA VAL A 509 33.71 19.78 -2.54
C VAL A 509 33.65 18.36 -2.03
N LEU A 510 33.82 18.17 -0.71
CA LEU A 510 33.69 16.85 -0.07
C LEU A 510 32.30 16.26 -0.34
N ARG A 511 31.22 17.02 -0.14
CA ARG A 511 29.85 16.52 -0.38
C ARG A 511 29.64 16.08 -1.82
N ARG A 512 30.14 16.85 -2.79
CA ARG A 512 30.01 16.50 -4.22
C ARG A 512 30.76 15.20 -4.56
N VAL A 513 32.01 15.05 -4.11
CA VAL A 513 32.79 13.85 -4.40
C VAL A 513 32.29 12.63 -3.62
N MET A 514 31.86 12.81 -2.35
CA MET A 514 31.24 11.72 -1.59
C MET A 514 29.95 11.23 -2.25
N GLN A 515 29.13 12.11 -2.83
CA GLN A 515 27.93 11.68 -3.56
C GLN A 515 28.25 10.76 -4.75
N GLU A 516 29.39 10.95 -5.43
CA GLU A 516 29.83 10.08 -6.52
C GLU A 516 30.24 8.69 -6.01
N LEU A 517 31.01 8.64 -4.90
CA LEU A 517 31.39 7.39 -4.25
C LEU A 517 30.17 6.65 -3.69
N ASP A 518 29.22 7.37 -3.09
CA ASP A 518 27.96 6.83 -2.57
C ASP A 518 27.10 6.25 -3.71
N PHE A 519 27.07 6.91 -4.88
CA PHE A 519 26.37 6.40 -6.05
C PHE A 519 27.02 5.12 -6.58
N GLU A 520 28.35 5.08 -6.65
CA GLU A 520 29.07 3.88 -7.07
C GLU A 520 28.83 2.71 -6.10
N GLU A 521 28.93 2.95 -4.79
CA GLU A 521 28.65 1.94 -3.76
C GLU A 521 27.21 1.44 -3.84
N ALA A 522 26.23 2.34 -3.98
CA ALA A 522 24.83 1.97 -4.15
C ALA A 522 24.61 1.11 -5.41
N THR A 523 25.43 1.29 -6.45
CA THR A 523 25.40 0.46 -7.66
C THR A 523 25.99 -0.94 -7.40
N LEU A 524 27.01 -1.04 -6.54
CA LEU A 524 27.61 -2.31 -6.11
C LEU A 524 26.73 -3.09 -5.11
N GLU A 525 25.81 -2.41 -4.41
CA GLU A 525 24.83 -3.03 -3.48
C GLU A 525 23.52 -3.47 -4.13
N ARG A 526 23.09 -2.82 -5.22
CA ARG A 526 21.84 -3.14 -5.92
C ARG A 526 21.92 -4.37 -6.83
N VAL A 527 23.13 -4.82 -7.16
CA VAL A 527 23.44 -6.05 -7.92
C VAL A 527 23.91 -7.10 -6.93
#